data_AF-A0A5C7FUU2-F1
#
_entry.id   AF-A0A5C7FUU2-F1
#
_cell.length_a   1.000
_cell.length_b   1.000
_cell.length_c   1.000
_cell.angle_alpha   90.00
_cell.angle_beta   90.00
_cell.angle_gamma   90.00
#
_symmetry.space_group_name_H-M   'P 1'
#
loop_
_entity.id
_entity.type
_entity.pdbx_description
1 polymer ?
#
loop_
_entity_poly.entity_id
_entity_poly.type
_entity_poly.pdbx_seq_one_letter_code
_entity_poly.pdbx_strand_id
1 'polypeptide(L)'
;MSEPRLKSVQCSSPAGLHRVAYKEWGDADNPKVLVCVHGVTRVGDDFDHLARALCDEYRVVCPDIVGRGRSERLRDPAYYTVPQYVADMVTLIARVTAGASAGGGPDDEGVAWFGTSMGGLIGMALAALEGNPVRRFVLNDIGPVLDGAALRRIGDYIGQDLRFPSFAAGADFVKTVSASFGPHSDDEWRKLAADVLREGRDGQWERHYDLNLAQPFRAITLEGAAQDEAALWAAWDAIRCPTLLVRGEQSDLLSRETAQQMTQRGPRPRLVEIPGVGHAPTFVHDDQIAIARAFLVG
;
A
#
# COMPACT_ATOMS: atom_id res chain seq x y z
N MET A 1 5.13 23.19 -1.25
CA MET A 1 4.31 23.36 -0.04
C MET A 1 4.45 22.10 0.80
N SER A 2 4.90 22.23 2.06
CA SER A 2 5.17 21.09 2.95
C SER A 2 3.94 20.57 3.70
N GLU A 3 2.80 21.26 3.62
CA GLU A 3 1.55 20.79 4.23
C GLU A 3 0.74 19.93 3.25
N PRO A 4 0.11 18.85 3.73
CA PRO A 4 -0.70 18.00 2.89
C PRO A 4 -2.04 18.63 2.56
N ARG A 5 -2.57 18.29 1.38
CA ARG A 5 -3.94 18.59 1.00
C ARG A 5 -4.74 17.29 0.94
N LEU A 6 -5.89 17.27 1.61
CA LEU A 6 -6.82 16.15 1.52
C LEU A 6 -7.78 16.37 0.36
N LYS A 7 -7.87 15.38 -0.53
CA LYS A 7 -8.74 15.40 -1.70
C LYS A 7 -9.44 14.05 -1.83
N SER A 8 -10.32 13.95 -2.82
CA SER A 8 -10.99 12.71 -3.16
C SER A 8 -11.29 12.61 -4.64
N VAL A 9 -11.45 11.39 -5.12
CA VAL A 9 -11.90 11.06 -6.47
C VAL A 9 -13.08 10.10 -6.40
N GLN A 10 -14.02 10.25 -7.33
CA GLN A 10 -15.14 9.31 -7.47
C GLN A 10 -14.70 8.15 -8.35
N CYS A 11 -14.88 6.93 -7.85
CA CYS A 11 -14.58 5.69 -8.53
C CYS A 11 -15.86 4.85 -8.66
N SER A 12 -15.77 3.73 -9.37
CA SER A 12 -16.90 2.84 -9.62
C SER A 12 -16.53 1.38 -9.38
N SER A 13 -17.49 0.65 -8.83
CA SER A 13 -17.53 -0.81 -8.80
C SER A 13 -18.80 -1.29 -9.53
N PRO A 14 -18.96 -2.60 -9.79
CA PRO A 14 -20.23 -3.11 -10.31
C PRO A 14 -21.44 -2.83 -9.39
N ALA A 15 -21.22 -2.60 -8.09
CA ALA A 15 -22.27 -2.22 -7.13
C ALA A 15 -22.60 -0.72 -7.10
N GLY A 16 -21.92 0.11 -7.91
CA GLY A 16 -22.15 1.54 -8.04
C GLY A 16 -20.93 2.41 -7.70
N LEU A 17 -21.19 3.71 -7.49
CA LEU A 17 -20.16 4.70 -7.22
C LEU A 17 -19.74 4.74 -5.75
N HIS A 18 -18.46 5.00 -5.53
CA HIS A 18 -17.85 5.21 -4.21
C HIS A 18 -16.75 6.27 -4.29
N ARG A 19 -16.42 6.90 -3.16
CA ARG A 19 -15.36 7.91 -3.07
C ARG A 19 -14.08 7.31 -2.48
N VAL A 20 -12.97 7.53 -3.17
CA VAL A 20 -11.61 7.27 -2.69
C VAL A 20 -10.98 8.59 -2.26
N ALA A 21 -10.63 8.70 -0.97
CA ALA A 21 -9.89 9.81 -0.42
C ALA A 21 -8.38 9.61 -0.63
N TYR A 22 -7.66 10.71 -0.81
CA TYR A 22 -6.21 10.69 -0.88
C TYR A 22 -5.61 11.97 -0.30
N LYS A 23 -4.47 11.82 0.36
CA LYS A 23 -3.63 12.92 0.80
C LYS A 23 -2.61 13.21 -0.29
N GLU A 24 -2.39 14.46 -0.64
CA GLU A 24 -1.32 14.86 -1.57
C GLU A 24 -0.35 15.86 -0.93
N TRP A 25 0.93 15.75 -1.30
CA TRP A 25 2.02 16.59 -0.83
C TRP A 25 2.78 17.19 -2.02
N GLY A 26 3.48 18.30 -1.79
CA GLY A 26 4.31 18.94 -2.82
C GLY A 26 3.51 19.90 -3.70
N ASP A 27 4.07 20.22 -4.85
CA ASP A 27 3.39 21.01 -5.89
C ASP A 27 2.37 20.14 -6.63
N ALA A 28 1.12 20.61 -6.74
CA ALA A 28 0.07 19.88 -7.43
C ALA A 28 0.27 19.82 -8.95
N ASP A 29 1.05 20.76 -9.49
CA ASP A 29 1.37 20.86 -10.91
C ASP A 29 2.70 20.18 -11.27
N ASN A 30 3.40 19.57 -10.29
CA ASN A 30 4.61 18.81 -10.56
C ASN A 30 4.28 17.59 -11.44
N PRO A 31 4.88 17.46 -12.63
CA PRO A 31 4.61 16.35 -13.55
C PRO A 31 5.11 15.00 -13.01
N LYS A 32 6.10 15.00 -12.11
CA LYS A 32 6.59 13.78 -11.45
C LYS A 32 5.64 13.40 -10.32
N VAL A 33 4.82 12.38 -10.56
CA VAL A 33 3.88 11.86 -9.55
C VAL A 33 4.43 10.59 -8.90
N LEU A 34 4.42 10.56 -7.57
CA LEU A 34 4.68 9.36 -6.77
C LEU A 34 3.40 8.92 -6.08
N VAL A 35 2.91 7.72 -6.36
CA VAL A 35 1.73 7.14 -5.71
C VAL A 35 2.18 6.15 -4.62
N CYS A 36 1.84 6.42 -3.36
CA CYS A 36 2.21 5.61 -2.20
C CYS A 36 1.00 4.87 -1.62
N VAL A 37 0.95 3.54 -1.76
CA VAL A 37 -0.22 2.71 -1.43
C VAL A 37 0.06 1.78 -0.26
N HIS A 38 -0.82 1.83 0.73
CA HIS A 38 -0.65 1.23 2.04
C HIS A 38 -1.02 -0.27 2.10
N GLY A 39 -0.69 -0.91 3.22
CA GLY A 39 -1.06 -2.30 3.52
C GLY A 39 -2.53 -2.51 3.88
N VAL A 40 -2.95 -3.78 4.02
CA VAL A 40 -4.37 -4.18 4.06
C VAL A 40 -5.27 -3.43 5.07
N THR A 41 -4.78 -3.18 6.28
CA THR A 41 -5.49 -2.51 7.40
C THR A 41 -4.89 -1.16 7.78
N ARG A 42 -4.09 -0.61 6.88
CA ARG A 42 -3.40 0.67 7.03
C ARG A 42 -4.13 1.78 6.27
N VAL A 43 -3.55 2.97 6.27
CA VAL A 43 -4.08 4.19 5.63
C VAL A 43 -2.95 4.97 4.95
N GLY A 44 -3.28 5.93 4.09
CA GLY A 44 -2.32 6.76 3.37
C GLY A 44 -1.43 7.60 4.29
N ASP A 45 -1.86 7.84 5.54
CA ASP A 45 -1.08 8.55 6.56
C ASP A 45 0.24 7.85 6.92
N ASP A 46 0.36 6.53 6.69
CA ASP A 46 1.60 5.76 6.90
C ASP A 46 2.80 6.40 6.18
N PHE A 47 2.55 7.03 5.03
CA PHE A 47 3.58 7.64 4.20
C PHE A 47 3.90 9.09 4.56
N ASP A 48 3.37 9.67 5.64
CA ASP A 48 3.56 11.10 5.96
C ASP A 48 5.05 11.51 6.04
N HIS A 49 5.92 10.66 6.59
CA HIS A 49 7.36 10.95 6.67
C HIS A 49 8.04 10.87 5.29
N LEU A 50 7.80 9.76 4.57
CA LEU A 50 8.30 9.55 3.21
C LEU A 50 7.83 10.66 2.25
N ALA A 51 6.55 11.03 2.32
CA ALA A 51 5.95 12.04 1.46
C ALA A 51 6.56 13.42 1.71
N ARG A 52 6.75 13.82 2.97
CA ARG A 52 7.46 15.06 3.30
C ARG A 52 8.88 15.08 2.73
N ALA A 53 9.58 13.96 2.81
CA ALA A 53 10.96 13.83 2.35
C ALA A 53 11.13 13.80 0.81
N LEU A 54 10.03 13.60 0.07
CA LEU A 54 10.03 13.50 -1.40
C LEU A 54 9.18 14.57 -2.09
N CYS A 55 8.49 15.42 -1.34
CA CYS A 55 7.57 16.42 -1.89
C CYS A 55 8.24 17.64 -2.54
N ASP A 56 9.57 17.75 -2.43
CA ASP A 56 10.42 18.65 -3.18
C ASP A 56 10.67 18.17 -4.61
N GLU A 57 10.73 16.85 -4.82
CA GLU A 57 10.97 16.21 -6.11
C GLU A 57 9.68 15.74 -6.82
N TYR A 58 8.68 15.31 -6.03
CA TYR A 58 7.45 14.70 -6.52
C TYR A 58 6.21 15.43 -6.03
N ARG A 59 5.13 15.34 -6.82
CA ARG A 59 3.77 15.34 -6.28
C ARG A 59 3.51 13.96 -5.67
N VAL A 60 3.53 13.88 -4.34
CA VAL A 60 3.30 12.60 -3.65
C VAL A 60 1.82 12.44 -3.34
N VAL A 61 1.23 11.30 -3.73
CA VAL A 61 -0.19 10.99 -3.60
C VAL A 61 -0.36 9.71 -2.78
N CYS A 62 -0.99 9.82 -1.62
CA CYS A 62 -1.19 8.75 -0.66
C CYS A 62 -2.69 8.46 -0.51
N PRO A 63 -3.28 7.55 -1.31
CA PRO A 63 -4.69 7.19 -1.18
C PRO A 63 -4.96 6.35 0.07
N ASP A 64 -6.16 6.52 0.63
CA ASP A 64 -6.78 5.50 1.46
C ASP A 64 -7.52 4.53 0.51
N ILE A 65 -7.11 3.27 0.40
CA ILE A 65 -7.82 2.29 -0.43
C ILE A 65 -9.26 2.14 0.09
N VAL A 66 -10.22 1.98 -0.82
CA VAL A 66 -11.65 1.87 -0.51
C VAL A 66 -11.90 0.89 0.66
N GLY A 67 -12.75 1.29 1.61
CA GLY A 67 -13.00 0.57 2.86
C GLY A 67 -12.00 0.84 3.98
N ARG A 68 -10.99 1.70 3.79
CA ARG A 68 -10.01 2.11 4.82
C ARG A 68 -10.01 3.61 5.00
N GLY A 69 -9.65 4.06 6.20
CA GLY A 69 -9.46 5.47 6.51
C GLY A 69 -10.64 6.33 6.08
N ARG A 70 -10.32 7.39 5.34
CA ARG A 70 -11.27 8.43 4.90
C ARG A 70 -12.04 8.04 3.64
N SER A 71 -11.70 6.93 3.00
CA SER A 71 -12.41 6.41 1.84
C SER A 71 -13.73 5.77 2.24
N GLU A 72 -14.70 5.82 1.33
CA GLU A 72 -15.98 5.16 1.55
C GLU A 72 -15.83 3.64 1.59
N ARG A 73 -16.84 2.98 2.17
CA ARG A 73 -16.97 1.52 2.15
C ARG A 73 -17.67 1.10 0.86
N LEU A 74 -17.34 -0.08 0.36
CA LEU A 74 -18.07 -0.68 -0.76
C LEU A 74 -19.43 -1.18 -0.28
N ARG A 75 -20.44 -1.03 -1.15
CA ARG A 75 -21.80 -1.54 -0.90
C ARG A 75 -21.84 -3.06 -0.87
N ASP A 76 -21.06 -3.67 -1.76
CA ASP A 76 -20.85 -5.11 -1.80
C ASP A 76 -19.39 -5.41 -1.41
N PRO A 77 -19.16 -6.00 -0.22
CA PRO A 77 -17.83 -6.36 0.24
C PRO A 77 -17.09 -7.40 -0.61
N ALA A 78 -17.79 -8.12 -1.49
CA ALA A 78 -17.15 -9.06 -2.42
C ALA A 78 -16.18 -8.36 -3.38
N TYR A 79 -16.31 -7.04 -3.56
CA TYR A 79 -15.41 -6.23 -4.39
C TYR A 79 -14.20 -5.68 -3.65
N TYR A 80 -13.94 -6.09 -2.40
CA TYR A 80 -12.67 -5.79 -1.72
C TYR A 80 -11.51 -6.64 -2.26
N THR A 81 -11.23 -6.55 -3.55
CA THR A 81 -10.26 -7.37 -4.29
C THR A 81 -9.28 -6.52 -5.10
N VAL A 82 -8.12 -7.09 -5.42
CA VAL A 82 -7.06 -6.40 -6.17
C VAL A 82 -7.56 -5.82 -7.50
N PRO A 83 -8.36 -6.52 -8.33
CA PRO A 83 -8.88 -5.93 -9.57
C PRO A 83 -9.69 -4.64 -9.35
N GLN A 84 -10.53 -4.58 -8.31
CA GLN A 84 -11.28 -3.36 -7.98
C GLN A 84 -10.33 -2.25 -7.53
N TYR A 85 -9.33 -2.57 -6.70
CA TYR A 85 -8.35 -1.59 -6.26
C TYR A 85 -7.54 -1.04 -7.43
N VAL A 86 -7.16 -1.87 -8.41
CA VAL A 86 -6.49 -1.43 -9.63
C VAL A 86 -7.38 -0.45 -10.42
N ALA A 87 -8.68 -0.75 -10.59
CA ALA A 87 -9.62 0.15 -11.27
C ALA A 87 -9.73 1.52 -10.59
N ASP A 88 -9.76 1.55 -9.26
CA ASP A 88 -9.76 2.78 -8.48
C ASP A 88 -8.45 3.56 -8.68
N MET A 89 -7.30 2.87 -8.70
CA MET A 89 -5.98 3.47 -8.87
C MET A 89 -5.76 4.01 -10.28
N VAL A 90 -6.28 3.36 -11.33
CA VAL A 90 -6.27 3.90 -12.70
C VAL A 90 -7.02 5.24 -12.74
N THR A 91 -8.20 5.30 -12.09
CA THR A 91 -8.99 6.54 -12.00
C THR A 91 -8.26 7.64 -11.23
N LEU A 92 -7.64 7.28 -10.11
CA LEU A 92 -6.84 8.22 -9.32
C LEU A 92 -5.64 8.75 -10.11
N ILE A 93 -4.87 7.87 -10.75
CA ILE A 93 -3.71 8.25 -11.57
C ILE A 93 -4.16 9.21 -12.67
N ALA A 94 -5.18 8.86 -13.45
CA ALA A 94 -5.72 9.74 -14.48
C ALA A 94 -6.14 11.11 -13.94
N ARG A 95 -6.73 11.17 -12.72
CA ARG A 95 -7.09 12.43 -12.06
C ARG A 95 -5.87 13.27 -11.71
N VAL A 96 -4.82 12.65 -11.16
CA VAL A 96 -3.66 13.41 -10.67
C VAL A 96 -2.68 13.76 -11.79
N THR A 97 -2.68 13.04 -12.91
CA THR A 97 -1.82 13.33 -14.07
C THR A 97 -2.51 14.17 -15.16
N ALA A 98 -3.82 14.45 -15.06
CA ALA A 98 -4.59 15.17 -16.11
C ALA A 98 -4.00 16.51 -16.57
N GLY A 99 -3.20 17.20 -15.75
CA GLY A 99 -2.56 18.48 -16.08
C GLY A 99 -1.10 18.38 -16.53
N ALA A 100 -0.44 17.25 -16.28
CA ALA A 100 0.90 16.97 -16.79
C ALA A 100 0.74 16.52 -18.24
N SER A 101 1.34 17.25 -19.19
CA SER A 101 1.27 17.04 -20.65
C SER A 101 0.76 15.65 -21.03
N ALA A 102 -0.56 15.53 -21.20
CA ALA A 102 -1.23 14.28 -21.54
C ALA A 102 -0.86 13.92 -22.98
N GLY A 103 0.30 13.31 -23.15
CA GLY A 103 0.81 12.87 -24.42
C GLY A 103 1.41 11.50 -24.21
N GLY A 104 0.69 10.46 -24.63
CA GLY A 104 1.20 9.09 -24.80
C GLY A 104 2.26 8.99 -25.91
N GLY A 105 3.11 10.01 -26.02
CA GLY A 105 4.31 10.04 -26.80
C GLY A 105 5.48 9.40 -26.02
N PRO A 106 6.66 9.33 -26.66
CA PRO A 106 7.85 8.71 -26.09
C PRO A 106 8.33 9.34 -24.77
N ASP A 107 7.89 10.57 -24.47
CA ASP A 107 8.29 11.37 -23.30
C ASP A 107 7.26 11.33 -22.14
N ASP A 108 6.28 10.42 -22.17
CA ASP A 108 5.33 10.23 -21.05
C ASP A 108 6.06 9.74 -19.78
N GLU A 109 6.22 10.63 -18.80
CA GLU A 109 6.89 10.35 -17.53
C GLU A 109 6.11 9.41 -16.60
N GLY A 110 4.83 9.11 -16.91
CA GLY A 110 3.98 8.21 -16.12
C GLY A 110 4.00 8.51 -14.62
N VAL A 111 4.01 7.48 -13.78
CA VAL A 111 4.09 7.61 -12.32
C VAL A 111 5.15 6.71 -11.71
N ALA A 112 5.75 7.16 -10.62
CA ALA A 112 6.43 6.26 -9.69
C ALA A 112 5.40 5.64 -8.73
N TRP A 113 5.62 4.39 -8.35
CA TRP A 113 4.76 3.66 -7.43
C TRP A 113 5.55 3.17 -6.23
N PHE A 114 5.02 3.39 -5.03
CA PHE A 114 5.50 2.80 -3.80
C PHE A 114 4.36 1.98 -3.18
N GLY A 115 4.52 0.68 -3.08
CA GLY A 115 3.48 -0.21 -2.55
C GLY A 115 3.97 -1.04 -1.38
N THR A 116 3.28 -0.94 -0.24
CA THR A 116 3.53 -1.81 0.93
C THR A 116 2.49 -2.92 0.99
N SER A 117 2.91 -4.18 1.08
CA SER A 117 2.00 -5.32 1.25
C SER A 117 0.91 -5.34 0.15
N MET A 118 -0.37 -5.21 0.52
CA MET A 118 -1.49 -5.02 -0.41
C MET A 118 -1.23 -3.95 -1.48
N GLY A 119 -0.66 -2.79 -1.12
CA GLY A 119 -0.32 -1.74 -2.08
C GLY A 119 0.75 -2.17 -3.10
N GLY A 120 1.62 -3.11 -2.71
CA GLY A 120 2.55 -3.77 -3.61
C GLY A 120 1.87 -4.74 -4.57
N LEU A 121 0.90 -5.54 -4.11
CA LEU A 121 0.10 -6.42 -4.99
C LEU A 121 -0.72 -5.63 -6.01
N ILE A 122 -1.31 -4.51 -5.60
CA ILE A 122 -2.01 -3.59 -6.50
C ILE A 122 -1.03 -3.03 -7.54
N GLY A 123 0.16 -2.60 -7.10
CA GLY A 123 1.22 -2.13 -7.98
C GLY A 123 1.70 -3.19 -8.98
N MET A 124 1.89 -4.43 -8.54
CA MET A 124 2.27 -5.56 -9.40
C MET A 124 1.20 -5.82 -10.47
N ALA A 125 -0.07 -5.88 -10.06
CA ALA A 125 -1.18 -6.10 -10.98
C ALA A 125 -1.29 -4.96 -12.01
N LEU A 126 -1.16 -3.70 -11.58
CA LEU A 126 -1.18 -2.55 -12.47
C LEU A 126 0.03 -2.54 -13.43
N ALA A 127 1.25 -2.75 -12.91
CA ALA A 127 2.48 -2.70 -13.68
C ALA A 127 2.66 -3.88 -14.66
N ALA A 128 1.87 -4.94 -14.49
CA ALA A 128 1.80 -6.08 -15.42
C ALA A 128 0.89 -5.82 -16.63
N LEU A 129 0.01 -4.81 -16.58
CA LEU A 129 -0.89 -4.50 -17.70
C LEU A 129 -0.14 -3.87 -18.86
N GLU A 130 -0.56 -4.18 -20.09
CA GLU A 130 -0.06 -3.50 -21.28
C GLU A 130 -0.44 -2.01 -21.25
N GLY A 131 0.50 -1.13 -21.60
CA GLY A 131 0.27 0.32 -21.61
C GLY A 131 0.12 0.97 -20.23
N ASN A 132 0.50 0.29 -19.15
CA ASN A 132 0.42 0.84 -17.80
C ASN A 132 1.33 2.08 -17.60
N PRO A 133 0.99 2.99 -16.66
CA PRO A 133 1.74 4.22 -16.46
C PRO A 133 2.94 4.10 -15.51
N VAL A 134 3.28 2.92 -14.99
CA VAL A 134 4.28 2.78 -13.91
C VAL A 134 5.70 2.81 -14.48
N ARG A 135 6.49 3.84 -14.11
CA ARG A 135 7.87 4.04 -14.59
C ARG A 135 8.96 3.69 -13.59
N ARG A 136 8.66 3.69 -12.30
CA ARG A 136 9.53 3.19 -11.22
C ARG A 136 8.68 2.51 -10.17
N PHE A 137 9.14 1.40 -9.62
CA PHE A 137 8.36 0.63 -8.65
C PHE A 137 9.17 0.29 -7.40
N VAL A 138 8.73 0.76 -6.24
CA VAL A 138 9.19 0.29 -4.93
C VAL A 138 8.18 -0.72 -4.40
N LEU A 139 8.61 -1.96 -4.28
CA LEU A 139 7.85 -3.06 -3.68
C LEU A 139 8.33 -3.31 -2.27
N ASN A 140 7.52 -2.93 -1.28
CA ASN A 140 7.84 -3.03 0.13
C ASN A 140 7.19 -4.27 0.77
N ASP A 141 8.03 -5.27 0.99
CA ASP A 141 7.82 -6.49 1.78
C ASP A 141 6.62 -7.34 1.36
N ILE A 142 6.51 -7.60 0.06
CA ILE A 142 5.52 -8.51 -0.51
C ILE A 142 6.08 -9.15 -1.78
N GLY A 143 5.54 -10.31 -2.17
CA GLY A 143 5.96 -11.02 -3.36
C GLY A 143 4.88 -11.94 -3.92
N PRO A 144 5.22 -12.74 -4.94
CA PRO A 144 4.27 -13.55 -5.68
C PRO A 144 3.87 -14.86 -4.97
N VAL A 145 4.58 -15.25 -3.92
CA VAL A 145 4.25 -16.41 -3.09
C VAL A 145 3.54 -15.92 -1.84
N LEU A 146 2.29 -16.34 -1.67
CA LEU A 146 1.48 -16.00 -0.50
C LEU A 146 1.07 -17.27 0.23
N ASP A 147 1.51 -17.42 1.48
CA ASP A 147 1.08 -18.55 2.31
C ASP A 147 -0.43 -18.44 2.62
N GLY A 148 -1.22 -19.36 2.05
CA GLY A 148 -2.67 -19.42 2.27
C GLY A 148 -3.06 -19.56 3.75
N ALA A 149 -2.23 -20.19 4.59
CA ALA A 149 -2.46 -20.23 6.03
C ALA A 149 -2.23 -18.86 6.69
N ALA A 150 -1.22 -18.09 6.25
CA ALA A 150 -1.00 -16.73 6.70
C ALA A 150 -2.14 -15.79 6.29
N LEU A 151 -2.61 -15.89 5.04
CA LEU A 151 -3.74 -15.10 4.54
C LEU A 151 -5.04 -15.37 5.31
N ARG A 152 -5.32 -16.64 5.68
CA ARG A 152 -6.47 -16.97 6.53
C ARG A 152 -6.37 -16.35 7.93
N ARG A 153 -5.20 -16.41 8.56
CA ARG A 153 -4.96 -15.76 9.88
C ARG A 153 -5.18 -14.25 9.80
N ILE A 154 -4.73 -13.61 8.71
CA ILE A 154 -4.98 -12.19 8.45
C ILE A 154 -6.50 -11.94 8.36
N GLY A 155 -7.25 -12.76 7.63
CA GLY A 155 -8.70 -12.66 7.55
C GLY A 155 -9.43 -12.78 8.89
N ASP A 156 -9.01 -13.73 9.74
CA ASP A 156 -9.58 -13.92 11.07
C ASP A 156 -9.35 -12.71 11.98
N TYR A 157 -8.19 -12.08 11.87
CA TYR A 157 -7.84 -10.88 12.59
C TYR A 157 -8.61 -9.63 12.12
N ILE A 158 -8.66 -9.40 10.80
CA ILE A 158 -9.32 -8.23 10.19
C ILE A 158 -10.81 -8.17 10.53
N GLY A 159 -11.46 -9.33 10.60
CA GLY A 159 -12.90 -9.41 10.84
C GLY A 159 -13.32 -9.23 12.29
N GLN A 160 -12.39 -8.99 13.23
CA GLN A 160 -12.70 -8.86 14.65
C GLN A 160 -13.23 -7.46 14.95
N ASP A 161 -14.41 -7.40 15.55
CA ASP A 161 -15.04 -6.16 15.97
C ASP A 161 -14.45 -5.64 17.30
N LEU A 162 -13.20 -5.19 17.25
CA LEU A 162 -12.47 -4.74 18.43
C LEU A 162 -12.91 -3.33 18.86
N ARG A 163 -13.21 -3.18 20.14
CA ARG A 163 -13.54 -1.91 20.80
C ARG A 163 -12.59 -1.68 21.96
N PHE A 164 -12.06 -0.47 22.04
CA PHE A 164 -11.12 -0.08 23.08
C PHE A 164 -11.71 1.07 23.91
N PRO A 165 -11.60 1.01 25.25
CA PRO A 165 -12.17 2.03 26.13
C PRO A 165 -11.44 3.38 26.07
N SER A 166 -10.26 3.43 25.43
CA SER A 166 -9.48 4.64 25.26
C SER A 166 -8.52 4.51 24.07
N PHE A 167 -8.01 5.66 23.60
CA PHE A 167 -6.94 5.69 22.61
C PHE A 167 -5.71 4.89 23.07
N ALA A 168 -5.31 5.03 24.35
CA ALA A 168 -4.14 4.34 24.88
C ALA A 168 -4.27 2.81 24.78
N ALA A 169 -5.44 2.27 25.16
CA ALA A 169 -5.71 0.83 25.05
C ALA A 169 -5.68 0.35 23.58
N GLY A 170 -6.22 1.15 22.66
CA GLY A 170 -6.13 0.85 21.23
C GLY A 170 -4.69 0.94 20.70
N ALA A 171 -3.91 1.92 21.16
CA ALA A 171 -2.53 2.12 20.75
C ALA A 171 -1.62 0.98 21.21
N ASP A 172 -1.80 0.48 22.45
CA ASP A 172 -1.10 -0.70 22.95
C ASP A 172 -1.40 -1.95 22.12
N PHE A 173 -2.66 -2.11 21.72
CA PHE A 173 -3.06 -3.15 20.80
C PHE A 173 -2.37 -3.00 19.43
N VAL A 174 -2.38 -1.81 18.83
CA VAL A 174 -1.69 -1.54 17.55
C VAL A 174 -0.19 -1.85 17.66
N LYS A 175 0.46 -1.42 18.74
CA LYS A 175 1.88 -1.71 19.01
C LYS A 175 2.15 -3.22 19.09
N THR A 176 1.27 -3.96 19.75
CA THR A 176 1.40 -5.42 19.91
C THR A 176 1.29 -6.15 18.58
N VAL A 177 0.26 -5.83 17.79
CA VAL A 177 -0.02 -6.53 16.52
C VAL A 177 0.88 -6.08 15.37
N SER A 178 1.52 -4.91 15.51
CA SER A 178 2.49 -4.38 14.56
C SER A 178 3.93 -4.48 15.05
N ALA A 179 4.21 -5.25 16.11
CA ALA A 179 5.55 -5.37 16.69
C ALA A 179 6.62 -5.81 15.66
N SER A 180 6.22 -6.54 14.61
CA SER A 180 7.08 -6.91 13.48
C SER A 180 7.59 -5.71 12.66
N PHE A 181 7.04 -4.51 12.81
CA PHE A 181 7.52 -3.32 12.10
C PHE A 181 8.94 -2.89 12.56
N GLY A 182 9.44 -3.50 13.63
CA GLY A 182 10.76 -3.22 14.18
C GLY A 182 10.74 -2.09 15.22
N PRO A 183 11.92 -1.61 15.64
CA PRO A 183 12.04 -0.64 16.72
C PRO A 183 11.43 0.70 16.32
N HIS A 184 10.56 1.23 17.16
CA HIS A 184 9.98 2.58 17.01
C HIS A 184 9.96 3.26 18.38
N SER A 185 10.11 4.58 18.40
CA SER A 185 9.88 5.40 19.58
C SER A 185 8.41 5.38 20.01
N ASP A 186 8.13 5.81 21.25
CA ASP A 186 6.74 5.86 21.72
C ASP A 186 5.89 6.88 20.93
N ASP A 187 6.49 7.97 20.45
CA ASP A 187 5.80 8.95 19.60
C ASP A 187 5.47 8.38 18.21
N GLU A 188 6.39 7.60 17.63
CA GLU A 188 6.15 6.90 16.36
C GLU A 188 5.03 5.85 16.51
N TRP A 189 5.04 5.07 17.60
CA TRP A 189 3.95 4.14 17.90
C TRP A 189 2.62 4.84 18.10
N ARG A 190 2.63 5.95 18.86
CA ARG A 190 1.45 6.78 19.09
C ARG A 190 0.89 7.28 17.76
N LYS A 191 1.74 7.74 16.85
CA LYS A 191 1.33 8.17 15.51
C LYS A 191 0.73 7.01 14.71
N LEU A 192 1.43 5.88 14.61
CA LEU A 192 0.96 4.70 13.87
C LEU A 192 -0.41 4.20 14.34
N ALA A 193 -0.70 4.37 15.63
CA ALA A 193 -2.00 4.10 16.23
C ALA A 193 -3.04 5.17 15.89
N ALA A 194 -2.70 6.46 15.99
CA ALA A 194 -3.58 7.58 15.68
C ALA A 194 -4.11 7.55 14.23
N ASP A 195 -3.31 7.07 13.28
CA ASP A 195 -3.70 6.97 11.88
C ASP A 195 -4.80 5.92 11.62
N VAL A 196 -4.78 4.82 12.37
CA VAL A 196 -5.64 3.64 12.12
C VAL A 196 -6.71 3.41 13.16
N LEU A 197 -6.77 4.29 14.16
CA LEU A 197 -7.82 4.29 15.16
C LEU A 197 -8.69 5.51 14.99
N ARG A 198 -9.98 5.34 15.30
CA ARG A 198 -10.92 6.45 15.40
C ARG A 198 -11.81 6.27 16.60
N GLU A 199 -12.31 7.38 17.11
CA GLU A 199 -13.37 7.37 18.11
C GLU A 199 -14.71 7.09 17.42
N GLY A 200 -15.39 6.05 17.87
CA GLY A 200 -16.74 5.67 17.48
C GLY A 200 -17.78 6.61 18.09
N ARG A 201 -19.03 6.48 17.62
CA ARG A 201 -20.15 7.31 18.10
C ARG A 201 -20.54 7.02 19.55
N ASP A 202 -20.14 5.86 20.05
CA ASP A 202 -20.33 5.37 21.41
C ASP A 202 -19.18 5.79 22.35
N GLY A 203 -18.22 6.59 21.85
CA GLY A 203 -17.03 7.02 22.60
C GLY A 203 -15.98 5.91 22.76
N GLN A 204 -16.21 4.72 22.19
CA GLN A 204 -15.20 3.66 22.14
C GLN A 204 -14.27 3.89 20.96
N TRP A 205 -13.01 3.53 21.12
CA TRP A 205 -12.05 3.56 20.03
C TRP A 205 -12.13 2.27 19.23
N GLU A 206 -12.05 2.37 17.91
CA GLU A 206 -12.14 1.24 16.98
C GLU A 206 -11.15 1.39 15.83
N ARG A 207 -10.94 0.30 15.08
CA ARG A 207 -10.12 0.31 13.87
C ARG A 207 -10.80 1.14 12.77
N HIS A 208 -10.01 1.95 12.06
CA HIS A 208 -10.49 2.84 11.00
C HIS A 208 -10.55 2.14 9.63
N TYR A 209 -11.26 1.02 9.56
CA TYR A 209 -11.53 0.31 8.31
C TYR A 209 -12.88 -0.44 8.38
N ASP A 210 -13.34 -0.99 7.25
CA ASP A 210 -14.54 -1.84 7.19
C ASP A 210 -14.21 -3.29 7.61
N LEU A 211 -14.90 -3.84 8.61
CA LEU A 211 -14.66 -5.23 9.03
C LEU A 211 -14.98 -6.24 7.92
N ASN A 212 -15.82 -5.86 6.96
CA ASN A 212 -16.13 -6.72 5.81
C ASN A 212 -14.96 -6.89 4.84
N LEU A 213 -13.84 -6.18 5.04
CA LEU A 213 -12.56 -6.48 4.37
C LEU A 213 -12.11 -7.93 4.61
N ALA A 214 -12.56 -8.57 5.70
CA ALA A 214 -12.25 -9.97 5.99
C ALA A 214 -12.95 -10.98 5.07
N GLN A 215 -14.05 -10.60 4.40
CA GLN A 215 -14.86 -11.56 3.64
C GLN A 215 -14.07 -12.23 2.50
N PRO A 216 -13.33 -11.50 1.63
CA PRO A 216 -12.51 -12.13 0.60
C PRO A 216 -11.45 -13.08 1.16
N PHE A 217 -10.82 -12.75 2.30
CA PHE A 217 -9.83 -13.62 2.93
C PHE A 217 -10.43 -14.95 3.43
N ARG A 218 -11.66 -14.90 3.96
CA ARG A 218 -12.38 -16.11 4.41
C ARG A 218 -12.82 -17.01 3.27
N ALA A 219 -12.90 -16.48 2.05
CA ALA A 219 -13.27 -17.23 0.85
C ALA A 219 -12.07 -17.94 0.17
N ILE A 220 -10.83 -17.71 0.64
CA ILE A 220 -9.62 -18.30 0.06
C ILE A 220 -9.60 -19.82 0.28
N THR A 221 -9.50 -20.57 -0.82
CA THR A 221 -9.29 -22.03 -0.83
C THR A 221 -7.82 -22.36 -1.10
N LEU A 222 -7.37 -23.57 -0.74
CA LEU A 222 -5.99 -24.00 -1.00
C LEU A 222 -5.69 -24.09 -2.50
N GLU A 223 -6.65 -24.56 -3.30
CA GLU A 223 -6.52 -24.63 -4.75
C GLU A 223 -6.47 -23.23 -5.38
N GLY A 224 -7.32 -22.31 -4.90
CA GLY A 224 -7.29 -20.90 -5.32
C GLY A 224 -5.94 -20.25 -5.01
N ALA A 225 -5.36 -20.50 -3.83
CA ALA A 225 -4.06 -19.94 -3.47
C ALA A 225 -2.92 -20.36 -4.42
N ALA A 226 -2.91 -21.61 -4.91
CA ALA A 226 -1.90 -22.07 -5.86
C ALA A 226 -2.05 -21.42 -7.25
N GLN A 227 -3.30 -21.22 -7.70
CA GLN A 227 -3.60 -20.49 -8.94
C GLN A 227 -3.21 -19.01 -8.82
N ASP A 228 -3.51 -18.40 -7.68
CA ASP A 228 -3.14 -17.02 -7.36
C ASP A 228 -1.62 -16.84 -7.37
N GLU A 229 -0.85 -17.77 -6.79
CA GLU A 229 0.61 -17.74 -6.83
C GLU A 229 1.15 -17.78 -8.27
N ALA A 230 0.64 -18.68 -9.10
CA ALA A 230 1.06 -18.77 -10.51
C ALA A 230 0.72 -17.47 -11.28
N ALA A 231 -0.45 -16.90 -11.03
CA ALA A 231 -0.86 -15.62 -11.62
C ALA A 231 0.03 -14.46 -11.15
N LEU A 232 0.41 -14.43 -9.87
CA LEU A 232 1.30 -13.41 -9.33
C LEU A 232 2.73 -13.52 -9.89
N TRP A 233 3.25 -14.73 -10.10
CA TRP A 233 4.52 -14.92 -10.79
C TRP A 233 4.47 -14.46 -12.25
N ALA A 234 3.37 -14.74 -12.95
CA ALA A 234 3.16 -14.26 -14.31
C ALA A 234 3.08 -12.72 -14.35
N ALA A 235 2.37 -12.11 -13.40
CA ALA A 235 2.31 -10.65 -13.26
C ALA A 235 3.70 -10.06 -12.98
N TRP A 236 4.46 -10.64 -12.06
CA TRP A 236 5.84 -10.23 -11.77
C TRP A 236 6.73 -10.26 -13.01
N ASP A 237 6.64 -11.33 -13.82
CA ASP A 237 7.42 -11.47 -15.05
C ASP A 237 7.06 -10.45 -16.14
N ALA A 238 5.82 -9.95 -16.12
CA ALA A 238 5.35 -8.94 -17.06
C ALA A 238 5.87 -7.52 -16.71
N ILE A 239 6.34 -7.27 -15.49
CA ILE A 239 6.82 -5.94 -15.07
C ILE A 239 8.15 -5.63 -15.76
N ARG A 240 8.21 -4.46 -16.41
CA ARG A 240 9.39 -4.00 -17.18
C ARG A 240 10.07 -2.75 -16.62
N CYS A 241 9.39 -2.00 -15.77
CA CYS A 241 9.99 -0.80 -15.17
C CYS A 241 11.11 -1.18 -14.17
N PRO A 242 12.08 -0.28 -13.94
CA PRO A 242 13.01 -0.43 -12.83
C PRO A 242 12.27 -0.64 -11.51
N THR A 243 12.72 -1.62 -10.73
CA THR A 243 12.09 -2.00 -9.47
C THR A 243 13.11 -2.10 -8.34
N LEU A 244 12.74 -1.57 -7.18
CA LEU A 244 13.39 -1.79 -5.90
C LEU A 244 12.53 -2.76 -5.09
N LEU A 245 13.11 -3.87 -4.67
CA LEU A 245 12.49 -4.81 -3.75
C LEU A 245 13.06 -4.57 -2.35
N VAL A 246 12.19 -4.20 -1.40
CA VAL A 246 12.56 -4.02 -0.01
C VAL A 246 11.95 -5.14 0.80
N ARG A 247 12.75 -5.73 1.68
CA ARG A 247 12.35 -6.84 2.55
C ARG A 247 12.74 -6.53 3.99
N GLY A 248 11.85 -6.76 4.94
CA GLY A 248 12.22 -6.87 6.35
C GLY A 248 13.04 -8.14 6.57
N GLU A 249 14.23 -8.05 7.18
CA GLU A 249 15.10 -9.20 7.46
C GLU A 249 14.32 -10.38 8.09
N GLN A 250 13.40 -10.06 9.00
CA GLN A 250 12.58 -10.98 9.79
C GLN A 250 11.16 -11.16 9.22
N SER A 251 10.92 -10.79 7.95
CA SER A 251 9.59 -10.87 7.34
C SER A 251 9.07 -12.31 7.34
N ASP A 252 7.84 -12.45 7.83
CA ASP A 252 7.04 -13.68 7.82
C ASP A 252 6.12 -13.77 6.60
N LEU A 253 6.08 -12.72 5.76
CA LEU A 253 5.25 -12.66 4.56
C LEU A 253 6.06 -12.80 3.27
N LEU A 254 7.22 -12.14 3.18
CA LEU A 254 8.15 -12.28 2.06
C LEU A 254 9.37 -13.09 2.51
N SER A 255 9.43 -14.36 2.12
CA SER A 255 10.58 -15.20 2.45
C SER A 255 11.85 -14.71 1.73
N ARG A 256 13.02 -14.94 2.35
CA ARG A 256 14.32 -14.64 1.72
C ARG A 256 14.50 -15.39 0.41
N GLU A 257 14.06 -16.65 0.36
CA GLU A 257 14.13 -17.49 -0.85
C GLU A 257 13.30 -16.89 -1.99
N THR A 258 12.04 -16.55 -1.72
CA THR A 258 11.17 -15.91 -2.71
C THR A 258 11.76 -14.59 -3.19
N ALA A 259 12.26 -13.75 -2.28
CA ALA A 259 12.91 -12.49 -2.65
C ALA A 259 14.14 -12.71 -3.56
N GLN A 260 14.96 -13.73 -3.29
CA GLN A 260 16.09 -14.11 -4.15
C GLN A 260 15.63 -14.62 -5.53
N GLN A 261 14.55 -15.40 -5.60
CA GLN A 261 13.98 -15.83 -6.89
C GLN A 261 13.49 -14.62 -7.69
N MET A 262 12.85 -13.64 -7.03
CA MET A 262 12.38 -12.42 -7.67
C MET A 262 13.52 -11.62 -8.29
N THR A 263 14.73 -11.61 -7.72
CA THR A 263 15.89 -10.92 -8.33
C THR A 263 16.38 -11.55 -9.64
N GLN A 264 15.96 -12.79 -9.95
CA GLN A 264 16.43 -13.52 -11.13
C GLN A 264 15.46 -13.46 -12.32
N ARG A 265 14.23 -12.96 -12.14
CA ARG A 265 13.19 -12.91 -13.20
C ARG A 265 12.37 -11.61 -13.14
N GLY A 266 11.46 -11.43 -14.10
CA GLY A 266 10.73 -10.18 -14.28
C GLY A 266 11.65 -8.96 -14.35
N PRO A 267 11.44 -7.92 -13.52
CA PRO A 267 12.22 -6.68 -13.57
C PRO A 267 13.63 -6.84 -12.97
N ARG A 268 13.97 -8.00 -12.40
CA ARG A 268 15.27 -8.29 -11.75
C ARG A 268 15.70 -7.16 -10.80
N PRO A 269 14.89 -6.88 -9.77
CA PRO A 269 15.06 -5.72 -8.91
C PRO A 269 16.37 -5.77 -8.13
N ARG A 270 16.82 -4.60 -7.70
CA ARG A 270 17.73 -4.52 -6.55
C ARG A 270 16.96 -4.95 -5.31
N LEU A 271 17.49 -5.91 -4.57
CA LEU A 271 16.98 -6.32 -3.26
C LEU A 271 17.71 -5.56 -2.14
N VAL A 272 16.96 -4.99 -1.20
CA VAL A 272 17.46 -4.38 0.04
C VAL A 272 16.75 -5.01 1.22
N GLU A 273 17.53 -5.49 2.20
CA GLU A 273 17.00 -6.03 3.46
C GLU A 273 17.16 -5.00 4.59
N ILE A 274 16.11 -4.79 5.38
CA ILE A 274 16.11 -3.91 6.55
C ILE A 274 16.33 -4.75 7.82
N PRO A 275 17.47 -4.60 8.52
CA PRO A 275 17.79 -5.39 9.70
C PRO A 275 16.81 -5.18 10.84
N GLY A 276 16.48 -6.26 11.58
CA GLY A 276 15.62 -6.16 12.77
C GLY A 276 14.16 -5.81 12.50
N VAL A 277 13.73 -5.83 11.24
CA VAL A 277 12.37 -5.50 10.79
C VAL A 277 11.74 -6.73 10.13
N GLY A 278 10.47 -6.98 10.42
CA GLY A 278 9.62 -7.99 9.79
C GLY A 278 8.64 -7.39 8.78
N HIS A 279 7.44 -7.96 8.64
CA HIS A 279 6.41 -7.40 7.77
C HIS A 279 5.70 -6.22 8.45
N ALA A 280 5.86 -4.97 8.01
CA ALA A 280 6.73 -4.46 6.94
C ALA A 280 7.56 -3.27 7.42
N PRO A 281 8.71 -2.96 6.78
CA PRO A 281 9.40 -1.68 6.95
C PRO A 281 8.46 -0.51 6.78
N THR A 282 8.50 0.44 7.71
CA THR A 282 7.50 1.52 7.83
C THR A 282 7.87 2.78 7.08
N PHE A 283 9.15 2.95 6.71
CA PHE A 283 9.67 4.15 6.04
C PHE A 283 9.38 5.45 6.81
N VAL A 284 9.43 5.38 8.15
CA VAL A 284 9.40 6.55 9.03
C VAL A 284 10.79 7.01 9.44
N HIS A 285 11.79 6.13 9.39
CA HIS A 285 13.19 6.44 9.72
C HIS A 285 13.96 6.93 8.49
N ASP A 286 14.89 7.87 8.71
CA ASP A 286 15.64 8.53 7.65
C ASP A 286 16.47 7.58 6.79
N ASP A 287 17.02 6.51 7.38
CA ASP A 287 17.80 5.49 6.68
C ASP A 287 16.95 4.68 5.70
N GLN A 288 15.73 4.30 6.10
CA GLN A 288 14.75 3.66 5.21
C GLN A 288 14.31 4.62 4.10
N ILE A 289 13.99 5.86 4.45
CA ILE A 289 13.60 6.89 3.48
C ILE A 289 14.71 7.15 2.47
N ALA A 290 15.97 7.19 2.90
CA ALA A 290 17.13 7.38 2.03
C ALA A 290 17.25 6.27 0.96
N ILE A 291 16.92 5.03 1.31
CA ILE A 291 16.89 3.90 0.36
C ILE A 291 15.86 4.17 -0.75
N ALA A 292 14.64 4.57 -0.39
CA ALA A 292 13.60 4.90 -1.37
C ALA A 292 13.98 6.13 -2.22
N ARG A 293 14.51 7.18 -1.58
CA ARG A 293 14.90 8.42 -2.25
C ARG A 293 16.01 8.17 -3.28
N ALA A 294 17.06 7.43 -2.92
CA ALA A 294 18.14 7.09 -3.85
C ALA A 294 17.62 6.32 -5.08
N PHE A 295 16.66 5.42 -4.89
CA PHE A 295 16.09 4.71 -6.04
C PHE A 295 15.17 5.58 -6.90
N LEU A 296 14.33 6.41 -6.27
CA LEU A 296 13.32 7.20 -6.98
C LEU A 296 13.94 8.41 -7.71
N VAL A 297 14.85 9.12 -7.04
CA VAL A 297 15.43 10.38 -7.53
C VAL A 297 16.73 10.17 -8.32
N GLY A 298 17.52 9.15 -7.97
CA GLY A 298 18.85 8.88 -8.56
C GLY A 298 19.98 9.24 -7.62
#